data_AF-A0AAD4DCP7-F1
#
_entry.id   AF-A0AAD4DCP7-F1
#
_cell.length_a   1.000
_cell.length_b   1.000
_cell.length_c   1.000
_cell.angle_alpha   90.00
_cell.angle_beta   90.00
_cell.angle_gamma   90.00
#
_symmetry.space_group_name_H-M   'P 1'
#
loop_
_entity.id
_entity.type
_entity.pdbx_description
1 polymer ?
#
loop_
_entity_poly.entity_id
_entity_poly.type
_entity_poly.pdbx_seq_one_letter_code
_entity_poly.pdbx_strand_id
1 'polypeptide(L)'
;MSNLSLMRRLAMSFKAVAPGNGRHLAGKDFEGNLYFEKPDPNGGRYPRRTVELADPKLSEANYDDANISVQWQAWLRNTRKDPPTQAEIQRDEARKLLTVARAKVLDQAWQDRKAELALEQAQGRQAILGLASAASKGGEEATATPGATTAATKNAAPSEEEDPAKSAARKQIEEREASRKVGFKPQVQQGDTFEPQAWSPVASRRR
;
A
#
# COMPACT_ATOMS: atom_id res chain seq x y z
N MET A 1 -17.83 -1.78 -21.34
CA MET A 1 -18.89 -1.43 -20.37
C MET A 1 -19.60 -2.72 -20.00
N SER A 2 -19.22 -3.32 -18.88
CA SER A 2 -19.78 -4.61 -18.44
C SER A 2 -20.03 -4.54 -16.93
N ASN A 3 -21.08 -3.79 -16.56
CA ASN A 3 -21.66 -3.80 -15.22
C ASN A 3 -22.42 -5.11 -15.05
N LEU A 4 -21.72 -6.23 -14.82
CA LEU A 4 -22.39 -7.49 -14.50
C LEU A 4 -22.18 -7.85 -13.03
N SER A 5 -23.29 -7.66 -12.31
CA SER A 5 -23.70 -8.33 -11.09
C SER A 5 -23.20 -7.79 -9.75
N LEU A 6 -23.45 -6.50 -9.51
CA LEU A 6 -23.68 -5.94 -8.16
C LEU A 6 -25.08 -6.30 -7.59
N MET A 7 -25.84 -7.16 -8.28
CA MET A 7 -27.13 -7.72 -7.86
C MET A 7 -27.16 -9.23 -8.10
N ARG A 8 -26.37 -9.99 -7.35
CA ARG A 8 -26.70 -11.39 -7.06
C ARG A 8 -27.23 -11.42 -5.63
N ARG A 9 -28.49 -11.02 -5.51
CA ARG A 9 -29.64 -11.92 -5.30
C ARG A 9 -29.68 -12.42 -3.86
N LEU A 10 -30.47 -11.67 -3.10
CA LEU A 10 -31.12 -12.02 -1.85
C LEU A 10 -31.78 -13.40 -2.00
N ALA A 11 -31.08 -14.46 -1.62
CA ALA A 11 -31.69 -15.77 -1.40
C ALA A 11 -31.67 -16.03 0.12
N MET A 12 -32.85 -15.85 0.75
CA MET A 12 -33.11 -16.36 2.08
C MET A 12 -33.21 -17.88 2.00
N SER A 13 -32.11 -18.57 2.32
CA SER A 13 -32.12 -20.00 2.61
C SER A 13 -32.20 -20.18 4.12
N PHE A 14 -33.42 -20.45 4.63
CA PHE A 14 -33.62 -20.99 5.97
C PHE A 14 -33.14 -22.45 6.01
N LYS A 15 -31.82 -22.66 5.97
CA LYS A 15 -31.20 -23.92 6.36
C LYS A 15 -30.81 -23.81 7.83
N ALA A 16 -31.82 -23.56 8.66
CA ALA A 16 -31.71 -23.70 10.10
C ALA A 16 -31.69 -25.21 10.39
N VAL A 17 -30.52 -25.68 10.83
CA VAL A 17 -30.31 -26.98 11.49
C VAL A 17 -30.60 -28.21 10.61
N ALA A 18 -29.54 -28.81 10.05
CA ALA A 18 -29.62 -30.21 9.62
C ALA A 18 -29.73 -31.11 10.86
N PRO A 19 -30.78 -31.95 11.00
CA PRO A 19 -30.98 -32.75 12.18
C PRO A 19 -29.95 -33.89 12.21
N GLY A 20 -29.14 -33.99 13.27
CA GLY A 20 -28.42 -35.22 13.61
C GLY A 20 -26.93 -35.11 13.96
N ASN A 21 -26.22 -34.03 13.64
CA ASN A 21 -24.74 -34.03 13.72
C ASN A 21 -24.11 -33.10 14.78
N GLY A 22 -24.90 -32.43 15.62
CA GLY A 22 -24.39 -31.49 16.64
C GLY A 22 -23.66 -30.27 16.06
N ARG A 23 -23.92 -29.95 14.78
CA ARG A 23 -23.31 -28.83 14.07
C ARG A 23 -24.22 -27.60 14.17
N HIS A 24 -23.67 -26.47 14.61
CA HIS A 24 -24.36 -25.20 14.77
C HIS A 24 -23.96 -24.23 13.65
N LEU A 25 -24.94 -23.50 13.10
CA LEU A 25 -24.71 -22.42 12.14
C LEU A 25 -24.14 -21.20 12.88
N ALA A 26 -22.88 -20.86 12.61
CA ALA A 26 -22.23 -19.71 13.21
C ALA A 26 -22.55 -18.40 12.47
N GLY A 27 -22.72 -18.45 11.14
CA GLY A 27 -23.09 -17.29 10.35
C GLY A 27 -23.02 -17.49 8.84
N LYS A 28 -23.19 -16.40 8.12
CA LYS A 28 -23.22 -16.34 6.65
C LYS A 28 -22.44 -15.09 6.19
N ASP A 29 -21.71 -15.18 5.08
CA ASP A 29 -21.05 -14.03 4.47
C ASP A 29 -21.89 -13.35 3.38
N PHE A 30 -21.33 -12.31 2.73
CA PHE A 30 -21.98 -11.60 1.63
C PHE A 30 -22.10 -12.43 0.34
N GLU A 31 -21.19 -13.37 0.14
CA GLU A 31 -21.18 -14.27 -1.01
C GLU A 31 -22.23 -15.39 -0.88
N GLY A 32 -22.71 -15.60 0.35
CA GLY A 32 -23.75 -16.53 0.69
C GLY A 32 -23.24 -17.85 1.25
N ASN A 33 -21.95 -17.97 1.52
CA ASN A 33 -21.33 -19.13 2.14
C ASN A 33 -21.81 -19.25 3.59
N LEU A 34 -22.07 -20.48 4.02
CA LEU A 34 -22.58 -20.79 5.35
C LEU A 34 -21.47 -21.39 6.20
N TYR A 35 -21.30 -20.86 7.40
CA TYR A 35 -20.23 -21.25 8.31
C TYR A 35 -20.78 -22.00 9.49
N PHE A 36 -20.17 -23.14 9.77
CA PHE A 36 -20.65 -24.07 10.77
C PHE A 36 -19.56 -24.44 11.78
N GLU A 37 -19.98 -24.60 13.04
CA GLU A 37 -19.13 -25.07 14.13
C GLU A 37 -19.69 -26.38 14.69
N LYS A 38 -18.80 -27.34 14.95
CA LYS A 38 -19.12 -28.60 15.61
C LYS A 38 -18.08 -28.89 16.69
N PRO A 39 -18.46 -29.33 17.90
CA PRO A 39 -17.51 -29.86 18.87
C PRO A 39 -16.68 -31.00 18.25
N ASP A 40 -15.39 -31.09 18.61
CA ASP A 40 -14.57 -32.18 18.10
C ASP A 40 -15.10 -33.53 18.63
N PRO A 41 -15.51 -34.48 17.75
CA PRO A 41 -15.98 -35.79 18.20
C PRO A 41 -14.93 -36.57 18.99
N ASN A 42 -13.64 -36.27 18.82
CA ASN A 42 -12.54 -36.95 19.50
C ASN A 42 -12.11 -36.21 20.79
N GLY A 43 -12.84 -35.17 21.21
CA GLY A 43 -12.52 -34.40 22.42
C GLY A 43 -11.28 -33.50 22.27
N GLY A 44 -10.92 -33.11 21.05
CA GLY A 44 -9.84 -32.16 20.81
C GLY A 44 -10.09 -30.78 21.44
N ARG A 45 -8.99 -30.04 21.66
CA ARG A 45 -9.00 -28.72 22.31
C ARG A 45 -9.84 -27.67 21.58
N TYR A 46 -9.97 -27.80 20.26
CA TYR A 46 -10.61 -26.80 19.41
C TYR A 46 -11.81 -27.39 18.68
N PRO A 47 -12.89 -26.61 18.48
CA PRO A 47 -14.01 -27.07 17.69
C PRO A 47 -13.61 -27.23 16.23
N ARG A 48 -14.29 -28.15 15.54
CA ARG A 48 -14.19 -28.29 14.08
C ARG A 48 -15.07 -27.24 13.43
N ARG A 49 -14.48 -26.44 12.55
CA ARG A 49 -15.19 -25.41 11.77
C ARG A 49 -15.16 -25.76 10.30
N THR A 50 -16.30 -25.64 9.64
CA THR A 50 -16.49 -26.02 8.23
C THR A 50 -17.30 -24.96 7.51
N VAL A 51 -17.08 -24.82 6.22
CA VAL A 51 -17.81 -23.89 5.35
C VAL A 51 -18.59 -24.68 4.28
N GLU A 52 -19.84 -24.31 4.07
CA GLU A 52 -20.61 -24.75 2.90
C GLU A 52 -20.66 -23.58 1.92
N LEU A 53 -19.98 -23.75 0.78
CA LEU A 53 -19.90 -22.73 -0.26
C LEU A 53 -21.25 -22.59 -0.96
N ALA A 54 -21.63 -21.35 -1.27
CA ALA A 54 -22.89 -21.06 -1.98
C ALA A 54 -22.87 -21.60 -3.41
N ASP A 55 -21.70 -21.55 -4.05
CA ASP A 55 -21.49 -21.99 -5.42
C ASP A 55 -21.10 -23.48 -5.46
N PRO A 56 -21.96 -24.37 -5.98
CA PRO A 56 -21.71 -25.82 -5.97
C PRO A 56 -20.56 -26.24 -6.90
N LYS A 57 -20.11 -25.35 -7.79
CA LYS A 57 -18.95 -25.57 -8.67
C LYS A 57 -17.62 -25.40 -7.93
N LEU A 58 -17.61 -24.58 -6.88
CA LEU A 58 -16.50 -24.44 -5.96
C LEU A 58 -16.70 -25.53 -4.90
N SER A 59 -16.43 -26.78 -5.27
CA SER A 59 -16.45 -27.88 -4.29
C SER A 59 -15.21 -27.79 -3.39
N GLU A 60 -15.22 -28.51 -2.25
CA GLU A 60 -14.07 -28.64 -1.34
C GLU A 60 -12.76 -29.06 -2.04
N ALA A 61 -12.83 -29.69 -3.21
CA ALA A 61 -11.66 -30.08 -4.00
C ALA A 61 -11.03 -28.93 -4.80
N ASN A 62 -11.81 -27.89 -5.14
CA ASN A 62 -11.36 -26.69 -5.87
C ASN A 62 -11.46 -25.44 -4.97
N TYR A 63 -11.32 -25.65 -3.67
CA TYR A 63 -11.34 -24.62 -2.65
C TYR A 63 -10.10 -23.73 -2.80
N ASP A 64 -10.30 -22.48 -3.23
CA ASP A 64 -9.26 -21.45 -3.22
C ASP A 64 -9.48 -20.55 -1.99
N ASP A 65 -8.45 -20.42 -1.17
CA ASP A 65 -8.42 -19.52 -0.02
C ASP A 65 -8.66 -18.06 -0.44
N ALA A 66 -8.50 -17.71 -1.72
CA ALA A 66 -8.78 -16.37 -2.22
C ALA A 66 -10.26 -15.96 -2.16
N ASN A 67 -11.19 -16.93 -2.17
CA ASN A 67 -12.62 -16.64 -2.25
C ASN A 67 -13.23 -16.28 -0.88
N ILE A 68 -12.64 -16.69 0.23
CA ILE A 68 -13.21 -16.43 1.56
C ILE A 68 -12.62 -15.17 2.16
N SER A 69 -13.46 -14.36 2.81
CA SER A 69 -12.97 -13.19 3.54
C SER A 69 -11.95 -13.60 4.63
N VAL A 70 -10.91 -12.79 4.81
CA VAL A 70 -9.82 -13.03 5.77
C VAL A 70 -10.35 -13.26 7.20
N GLN A 71 -11.43 -12.57 7.58
CA GLN A 71 -12.03 -12.71 8.91
C GLN A 71 -12.66 -14.10 9.11
N TRP A 72 -13.37 -14.60 8.10
CA TRP A 72 -13.92 -15.96 8.12
C TRP A 72 -12.82 -17.02 8.05
N GLN A 73 -11.73 -16.78 7.32
CA GLN A 73 -10.56 -17.67 7.33
C GLN A 73 -9.91 -17.76 8.72
N ALA A 74 -9.75 -16.61 9.41
CA ALA A 74 -9.23 -16.58 10.77
C ALA A 74 -10.11 -17.38 11.75
N TRP A 75 -11.43 -17.26 11.59
CA TRP A 75 -12.37 -18.06 12.36
C TRP A 75 -12.27 -19.56 12.00
N LEU A 76 -12.28 -19.94 10.72
CA LEU A 76 -12.14 -21.33 10.28
C LEU A 76 -10.84 -21.98 10.77
N ARG A 77 -9.74 -21.23 10.81
CA ARG A 77 -8.43 -21.68 11.29
C ARG A 77 -8.29 -21.67 12.81
N ASN A 78 -9.37 -21.41 13.55
CA ASN A 78 -9.37 -21.30 15.00
C ASN A 78 -8.39 -20.25 15.57
N THR A 79 -7.94 -19.28 14.77
CA THR A 79 -7.13 -18.15 15.26
C THR A 79 -7.99 -17.11 15.97
N ARG A 80 -9.26 -17.01 15.58
CA ARG A 80 -10.28 -16.19 16.24
C ARG A 80 -11.29 -17.07 16.97
N LYS A 81 -11.69 -16.71 18.20
CA LYS A 81 -12.72 -17.45 18.96
C LYS A 81 -14.12 -17.20 18.41
N ASP A 82 -14.52 -15.94 18.32
CA ASP A 82 -15.88 -15.57 17.92
C ASP A 82 -16.00 -15.41 16.40
N PRO A 83 -17.15 -15.78 15.79
CA PRO A 83 -17.36 -15.56 14.36
C PRO A 83 -17.35 -14.06 14.04
N PRO A 84 -16.91 -13.67 12.82
CA PRO A 84 -16.95 -12.28 12.41
C PRO A 84 -18.38 -11.76 12.29
N THR A 85 -18.55 -10.47 12.56
CA THR A 85 -19.85 -9.80 12.43
C THR A 85 -20.03 -9.19 11.04
N GLN A 86 -21.27 -9.01 10.60
CA GLN A 86 -21.54 -8.45 9.27
C GLN A 86 -20.94 -7.04 9.10
N ALA A 87 -21.01 -6.21 10.13
CA ALA A 87 -20.46 -4.87 10.12
C ALA A 87 -18.92 -4.86 9.98
N GLU A 88 -18.23 -5.82 10.59
CA GLU A 88 -16.78 -5.97 10.43
C GLU A 88 -16.41 -6.31 9.00
N ILE A 89 -17.16 -7.22 8.36
CA ILE A 89 -16.91 -7.60 6.97
C ILE A 89 -17.15 -6.40 6.03
N GLN A 90 -18.23 -5.65 6.23
CA GLN A 90 -18.50 -4.42 5.45
C GLN A 90 -17.38 -3.40 5.59
N ARG A 91 -16.90 -3.20 6.82
CA ARG A 91 -15.80 -2.27 7.08
C ARG A 91 -14.53 -2.70 6.34
N ASP A 92 -14.25 -3.98 6.26
CA ASP A 92 -13.10 -4.50 5.53
C ASP A 92 -13.23 -4.35 4.03
N GLU A 93 -14.41 -4.59 3.47
CA GLU A 93 -14.68 -4.33 2.05
C GLU A 93 -14.49 -2.84 1.71
N ALA A 94 -15.05 -1.95 2.53
CA ALA A 94 -14.85 -0.51 2.38
C ALA A 94 -13.35 -0.13 2.46
N ARG A 95 -12.61 -0.72 3.41
CA ARG A 95 -11.16 -0.52 3.51
C ARG A 95 -10.42 -0.98 2.26
N LYS A 96 -10.74 -2.17 1.72
CA LYS A 96 -10.13 -2.70 0.49
C LYS A 96 -10.34 -1.75 -0.68
N LEU A 97 -11.58 -1.28 -0.89
CA LEU A 97 -11.91 -0.35 -1.97
C LEU A 97 -11.14 0.98 -1.84
N LEU A 98 -11.06 1.54 -0.62
CA LEU A 98 -10.30 2.76 -0.37
C LEU A 98 -8.80 2.58 -0.63
N THR A 99 -8.22 1.46 -0.21
CA THR A 99 -6.80 1.17 -0.46
C THR A 99 -6.52 1.08 -1.96
N VAL A 100 -7.36 0.39 -2.72
CA VAL A 100 -7.22 0.30 -4.19
C VAL A 100 -7.34 1.67 -4.84
N ALA A 101 -8.29 2.51 -4.41
CA ALA A 101 -8.44 3.87 -4.93
C ALA A 101 -7.19 4.72 -4.65
N ARG A 102 -6.64 4.65 -3.43
CA ARG A 102 -5.42 5.37 -3.05
C ARG A 102 -4.19 4.88 -3.81
N ALA A 103 -4.05 3.57 -3.97
CA ALA A 103 -2.96 2.97 -4.74
C ALA A 103 -2.96 3.48 -6.18
N LYS A 104 -4.11 3.51 -6.84
CA LYS A 104 -4.25 4.04 -8.21
C LYS A 104 -3.77 5.49 -8.36
N VAL A 105 -4.10 6.35 -7.39
CA VAL A 105 -3.66 7.76 -7.40
C VAL A 105 -2.15 7.86 -7.25
N LEU A 106 -1.56 7.06 -6.35
CA LEU A 106 -0.10 7.03 -6.17
C LEU A 106 0.61 6.48 -7.40
N ASP A 107 0.06 5.43 -8.02
CA ASP A 107 0.62 4.85 -9.24
C ASP A 107 0.62 5.87 -10.38
N GLN A 108 -0.47 6.62 -10.55
CA GLN A 108 -0.53 7.71 -11.54
C GLN A 108 0.52 8.78 -11.29
N ALA A 109 0.58 9.31 -10.06
CA ALA A 109 1.59 10.31 -9.69
C ALA A 109 3.02 9.79 -9.88
N TRP A 110 3.25 8.50 -9.62
CA TRP A 110 4.54 7.86 -9.87
C TRP A 110 4.87 7.77 -11.36
N GLN A 111 3.90 7.41 -12.21
CA GLN A 111 4.13 7.39 -13.66
C GLN A 111 4.42 8.77 -14.22
N ASP A 112 3.69 9.80 -13.77
CA ASP A 112 3.92 11.19 -14.18
C ASP A 112 5.33 11.64 -13.77
N ARG A 113 5.71 11.40 -12.51
CA ARG A 113 7.05 11.73 -12.02
C ARG A 113 8.14 10.99 -12.79
N LYS A 114 7.90 9.72 -13.14
CA LYS A 114 8.83 8.91 -13.92
C LYS A 114 8.98 9.46 -15.35
N ALA A 115 7.90 9.94 -15.96
CA ALA A 115 7.92 10.55 -17.28
C ALA A 115 8.69 11.88 -17.27
N GLU A 116 8.46 12.74 -16.27
CA GLU A 116 9.21 13.99 -16.07
C GLU A 116 10.72 13.74 -15.96
N LEU A 117 11.12 12.80 -15.10
CA LEU A 117 12.53 12.45 -14.92
C LEU A 117 13.16 11.88 -16.20
N ALA A 118 12.40 11.12 -16.99
CA ALA A 118 12.88 10.61 -18.27
C ALA A 118 13.12 11.76 -19.27
N LEU A 119 12.25 12.76 -19.30
CA LEU A 119 12.41 13.97 -20.12
C LEU A 119 13.62 14.79 -19.67
N GLU A 120 13.78 15.01 -18.37
CA GLU A 120 14.93 15.72 -17.80
C GLU A 120 16.26 15.02 -18.14
N GLN A 121 16.32 13.70 -17.99
CA GLN A 121 17.50 12.91 -18.37
C GLN A 121 17.77 12.97 -19.88
N ALA A 122 16.73 12.94 -20.72
CA ALA A 122 16.89 13.09 -22.16
C ALA A 122 17.44 14.48 -22.51
N GLN A 123 16.90 15.55 -21.91
CA GLN A 123 17.38 16.92 -22.10
C GLN A 123 18.83 17.07 -21.64
N GLY A 124 19.19 16.55 -20.46
CA GLY A 124 20.57 16.55 -19.98
C GLY A 124 21.53 15.81 -20.91
N ARG A 125 21.12 14.66 -21.45
CA ARG A 125 21.91 13.92 -22.45
C ARG A 125 22.12 14.73 -23.74
N GLN A 126 21.07 15.38 -24.24
CA GLN A 126 21.17 16.23 -25.44
C GLN A 126 22.08 17.44 -25.20
N ALA A 127 22.01 18.06 -24.02
CA ALA A 127 22.88 19.18 -23.66
C ALA A 127 24.36 18.78 -23.60
N ILE A 128 24.67 17.62 -23.01
CA ILE A 128 26.06 17.08 -22.95
C ILE A 128 26.56 16.78 -24.37
N LEU A 129 25.75 16.13 -25.21
CA LEU A 129 26.12 15.84 -26.61
C LEU A 129 26.33 17.13 -27.43
N GLY A 130 25.47 18.14 -27.24
CA GLY A 130 25.62 19.44 -27.90
C GLY A 130 26.91 20.17 -27.49
N LEU A 131 27.26 20.15 -26.19
CA LEU A 131 28.49 20.75 -25.69
C LEU A 131 29.74 20.02 -26.24
N ALA A 132 29.72 18.69 -26.29
CA ALA A 132 30.81 17.90 -26.87
C ALA A 132 31.00 18.17 -28.37
N SER A 133 29.89 18.31 -29.12
CA SER A 133 29.93 18.63 -30.55
C SER A 133 30.45 20.04 -30.82
N ALA A 134 30.08 21.03 -30.00
CA ALA A 134 30.60 22.39 -30.10
C ALA A 134 32.11 22.44 -29.79
N ALA A 135 32.58 21.73 -28.77
CA ALA A 135 33.99 21.60 -28.44
C ALA A 135 34.81 20.96 -29.59
N SER A 136 34.24 19.98 -30.30
CA SER A 136 34.87 19.36 -31.46
C SER A 136 34.92 20.27 -32.70
N LYS A 137 34.04 21.27 -32.82
CA LYS A 137 33.95 22.15 -33.99
C LYS A 137 34.82 23.42 -33.88
N GLY A 138 35.36 23.70 -32.69
CA GLY A 138 36.20 24.86 -32.40
C GLY A 138 37.69 24.55 -32.19
N GLY A 139 38.15 23.35 -32.54
CA GLY A 139 39.51 22.88 -32.26
C GLY A 139 40.44 22.85 -33.47
N GLU A 140 40.92 24.02 -33.91
CA GLU A 140 42.30 24.15 -34.37
C GLU A 140 42.99 25.07 -33.35
N GLU A 141 44.00 24.51 -32.68
CA GLU A 141 44.94 25.14 -31.74
C GLU A 141 44.47 25.50 -30.31
N ALA A 142 44.78 24.62 -29.34
CA ALA A 142 45.50 24.99 -28.11
C ALA A 142 45.66 23.76 -27.18
N THR A 143 46.93 23.45 -26.90
CA THR A 143 47.38 22.41 -25.99
C THR A 143 47.25 22.80 -24.50
N ALA A 144 46.90 21.79 -23.71
CA ALA A 144 47.42 21.48 -22.37
C ALA A 144 46.92 22.23 -21.10
N THR A 145 46.44 21.38 -20.17
CA THR A 145 46.43 21.42 -18.68
C THR A 145 45.33 22.18 -17.93
N PRO A 146 44.58 21.50 -17.02
CA PRO A 146 43.85 22.17 -15.94
C PRO A 146 44.58 21.95 -14.59
N GLY A 147 45.20 23.02 -14.09
CA GLY A 147 45.66 23.12 -12.70
C GLY A 147 44.55 23.69 -11.82
N ALA A 148 44.28 23.03 -10.70
CA ALA A 148 43.33 23.46 -9.67
C ALA A 148 43.76 24.79 -9.02
N THR A 149 42.80 25.62 -8.57
CA THR A 149 42.72 26.19 -7.19
C THR A 149 41.65 27.31 -7.06
N THR A 150 41.03 27.33 -5.87
CA THR A 150 40.31 28.42 -5.16
C THR A 150 38.89 28.84 -5.55
N ALA A 151 37.96 28.31 -4.76
CA ALA A 151 36.94 28.99 -3.94
C ALA A 151 36.80 30.54 -3.98
N ALA A 152 35.52 30.92 -3.98
CA ALA A 152 34.86 32.07 -3.32
C ALA A 152 34.70 33.40 -4.08
N THR A 153 33.43 33.77 -4.35
CA THR A 153 32.79 35.11 -4.22
C THR A 153 31.33 34.97 -4.71
N LYS A 154 30.33 34.83 -3.83
CA LYS A 154 29.40 35.86 -3.33
C LYS A 154 28.68 36.73 -4.38
N ASN A 155 27.34 36.61 -4.31
CA ASN A 155 26.28 37.60 -4.58
C ASN A 155 25.93 37.95 -6.03
N ALA A 156 24.66 37.73 -6.41
CA ALA A 156 23.69 38.80 -6.68
C ALA A 156 22.33 38.20 -7.11
N ALA A 157 21.26 38.71 -6.50
CA ALA A 157 19.87 38.52 -6.92
C ALA A 157 19.61 39.12 -8.30
N PRO A 158 18.51 38.72 -8.98
CA PRO A 158 17.60 39.76 -9.42
C PRO A 158 16.11 39.43 -9.18
N SER A 159 15.47 40.39 -8.50
CA SER A 159 14.21 41.07 -8.85
C SER A 159 12.96 40.27 -9.23
N GLU A 160 11.95 40.55 -8.43
CA GLU A 160 10.54 40.16 -8.45
C GLU A 160 9.75 40.81 -9.59
N GLU A 161 8.96 40.00 -10.29
CA GLU A 161 7.68 40.43 -10.89
C GLU A 161 6.63 39.38 -10.48
N GLU A 162 5.79 39.71 -9.48
CA GLU A 162 4.78 38.79 -8.94
C GLU A 162 3.39 39.03 -9.56
N ASP A 163 2.91 38.05 -10.33
CA ASP A 163 1.49 37.85 -10.66
C ASP A 163 0.68 37.59 -9.36
N PRO A 164 -0.45 38.28 -9.12
CA PRO A 164 -1.22 38.16 -7.87
C PRO A 164 -1.82 36.76 -7.63
N ALA A 165 -1.97 35.94 -8.69
CA ALA A 165 -2.50 34.58 -8.60
C ALA A 165 -1.49 33.56 -8.04
N LYS A 166 -0.18 33.76 -8.23
CA LYS A 166 0.87 32.86 -7.72
C LYS A 166 1.15 33.09 -6.22
N SER A 167 0.96 34.32 -5.74
CA SER A 167 1.13 34.69 -4.33
C SER A 167 0.09 34.00 -3.42
N ALA A 168 -1.17 33.87 -3.87
CA ALA A 168 -2.21 33.16 -3.13
C ALA A 168 -1.95 31.64 -3.05
N ALA A 169 -1.46 31.04 -4.13
CA ALA A 169 -1.12 29.62 -4.17
C ALA A 169 0.09 29.30 -3.27
N ARG A 170 1.10 30.18 -3.24
CA ARG A 170 2.25 30.04 -2.32
C ARG A 170 1.85 30.11 -0.86
N LYS A 171 0.96 31.04 -0.48
CA LYS A 171 0.44 31.16 0.90
C LYS A 171 -0.31 29.91 1.36
N GLN A 172 -1.13 29.31 0.49
CA GLN A 172 -1.85 28.06 0.83
C GLN A 172 -0.93 26.85 0.96
N ILE A 173 0.13 26.78 0.15
CA ILE A 173 1.16 25.73 0.27
C ILE A 173 1.94 25.91 1.57
N GLU A 174 2.31 27.14 1.91
CA GLU A 174 3.04 27.46 3.14
C GLU A 174 2.20 27.19 4.40
N GLU A 175 0.90 27.49 4.39
CA GLU A 175 -0.02 27.16 5.48
C GLU A 175 -0.26 25.64 5.62
N ARG A 176 -0.30 24.91 4.50
CA ARG A 176 -0.39 23.44 4.49
C ARG A 176 0.92 22.79 4.94
N GLU A 177 2.07 23.37 4.63
CA GLU A 177 3.37 22.92 5.14
C GLU A 177 3.56 23.26 6.62
N ALA A 178 3.07 24.43 7.07
CA ALA A 178 3.07 24.82 8.47
C ALA A 178 2.18 23.90 9.31
N SER A 179 0.96 23.59 8.86
CA SER A 179 0.08 22.64 9.55
C SER A 179 0.63 21.21 9.55
N ARG A 180 1.35 20.79 8.50
CA ARG A 180 2.08 19.52 8.45
C ARG A 180 3.26 19.47 9.43
N LYS A 181 3.92 20.59 9.70
CA LYS A 181 5.00 20.71 10.71
C LYS A 181 4.48 20.77 12.15
N VAL A 182 3.23 21.20 12.36
CA VAL A 182 2.63 21.33 13.71
C VAL A 182 2.09 19.99 14.25
N GLY A 183 1.71 19.06 13.38
CA GLY A 183 1.08 17.80 13.76
C GLY A 183 2.01 16.59 13.83
N PHE A 184 2.91 16.54 14.83
CA PHE A 184 3.39 15.33 15.54
C PHE A 184 4.69 15.68 16.28
N LYS A 185 4.59 15.93 17.59
CA LYS A 185 5.75 15.98 18.49
C LYS A 185 5.82 14.65 19.23
N PRO A 186 6.66 13.69 18.83
CA PRO A 186 6.91 12.53 19.67
C PRO A 186 7.60 13.03 20.95
N GLN A 187 6.99 12.77 22.10
CA GLN A 187 7.59 13.08 23.39
C GLN A 187 8.74 12.10 23.64
N VAL A 188 9.89 12.39 23.04
CA VAL A 188 11.15 11.69 23.30
C VAL A 188 11.67 12.21 24.63
N GLN A 189 11.66 11.37 25.66
CA GLN A 189 12.31 11.67 26.93
C GLN A 189 13.81 11.83 26.64
N GLN A 190 14.34 13.03 26.88
CA GLN A 190 15.75 13.35 26.68
C GLN A 190 16.56 12.59 27.73
N GLY A 191 17.10 11.43 27.34
CA GLY A 191 17.87 10.55 28.21
C GLY A 191 18.81 9.62 27.45
N ASP A 192 18.39 9.08 26.31
CA ASP A 192 19.22 8.14 25.54
C ASP A 192 19.43 8.63 24.11
N THR A 193 20.68 8.97 23.79
CA THR A 193 21.17 9.19 22.42
C THR A 193 20.92 7.91 21.61
N PHE A 194 19.88 7.91 20.79
CA PHE A 194 19.60 6.80 19.87
C PHE A 194 20.64 6.82 18.73
N GLU A 195 21.67 5.99 18.85
CA GLU A 195 22.58 5.68 17.76
C GLU A 195 22.11 4.41 17.04
N PRO A 196 21.80 4.45 15.73
CA PRO A 196 21.40 3.25 15.01
C PRO A 196 22.61 2.30 14.87
N GLN A 197 22.62 1.21 15.63
CA GLN A 197 23.59 0.14 15.42
C GLN A 197 23.36 -0.52 14.04
N ALA A 198 24.46 -0.73 13.30
CA ALA A 198 24.42 -1.48 12.05
C ALA A 198 23.99 -2.93 12.32
N TRP A 199 23.00 -3.40 11.57
CA TRP A 199 22.49 -4.77 11.67
C TRP A 199 23.62 -5.77 11.40
N SER A 200 24.03 -6.51 12.43
CA SER A 200 24.99 -7.61 12.32
C SER A 200 24.30 -8.95 12.60
N PRO A 201 24.19 -9.86 11.60
CA PRO A 201 23.66 -11.19 11.86
C PRO A 201 24.66 -12.01 12.67
N VAL A 202 24.27 -12.47 13.86
CA VAL A 202 25.10 -13.36 14.69
C VAL A 202 25.04 -14.77 14.10
N ALA A 203 26.15 -15.25 13.55
CA ALA A 203 26.27 -16.64 13.12
C ALA A 203 26.22 -17.57 14.34
N SER A 204 25.16 -18.37 14.47
CA SER A 204 25.03 -19.37 15.52
C SER A 204 26.13 -20.44 15.39
N ARG A 205 27.03 -20.54 16.39
CA ARG A 205 27.94 -21.69 16.50
C ARG A 205 27.10 -22.94 16.78
N ARG A 206 27.11 -23.89 15.83
CA ARG A 206 26.63 -25.25 16.09
C ARG A 206 27.59 -25.91 17.08
N ARG A 207 27.03 -26.54 18.12
CA ARG A 207 27.75 -27.52 18.96
C ARG A 207 27.73 -28.88 18.29
#